data_AF-A0A9D6H6T4-F1
#
_entry.id   AF-A0A9D6H6T4-F1
#
_cell.length_a   1.000
_cell.length_b   1.000
_cell.length_c   1.000
_cell.angle_alpha   90.00
_cell.angle_beta   90.00
_cell.angle_gamma   90.00
#
_symmetry.space_group_name_H-M   'P 1'
#
loop_
_entity.id
_entity.type
_entity.pdbx_description
1 polymer ?
#
loop_
_entity_poly.entity_id
_entity_poly.type
_entity_poly.pdbx_seq_one_letter_code
_entity_poly.pdbx_strand_id
1 'polypeptide(L)'
;MEPLTGALTSNPFAALTTVVAPAVLTNACSVLCLGTANRIARVVDRSREVAAEFEELPPEQRGRCESQLAGLRQRAKLLFFSLRLLYASLGAFATAALVSVIGAASASFDVAWAATGAAAVALLAGTAGVAGTVTGCTLMVEEVRLALKQISEEAEAAMTAPSRKAS
;
A
#
# COMPACT_ATOMS: atom_id res chain seq x y z
N MET A 1 -26.76 2.10 -36.28
CA MET A 1 -25.53 1.73 -35.55
C MET A 1 -24.61 2.94 -35.68
N GLU A 2 -24.91 3.96 -34.88
CA GLU A 2 -24.16 5.23 -34.90
C GLU A 2 -22.75 4.98 -34.33
N PRO A 3 -21.70 5.57 -34.92
CA PRO A 3 -20.35 5.29 -34.51
C PRO A 3 -20.07 5.98 -33.17
N LEU A 4 -19.51 5.23 -32.21
CA LEU A 4 -19.04 5.72 -30.91
C LEU A 4 -18.02 6.87 -31.02
N THR A 5 -17.57 7.23 -32.23
CA THR A 5 -16.62 8.30 -32.53
C THR A 5 -17.23 9.70 -32.39
N GLY A 6 -18.56 9.89 -32.51
CA GLY A 6 -19.22 11.20 -32.42
C GLY A 6 -19.32 11.80 -31.01
N ALA A 7 -19.26 10.97 -29.96
CA ALA A 7 -19.35 11.44 -28.57
C ALA A 7 -18.02 11.99 -28.04
N LEU A 8 -16.88 11.56 -28.60
CA LEU A 8 -15.55 11.99 -28.16
C LEU A 8 -15.11 13.31 -28.81
N THR A 9 -15.67 13.69 -29.96
CA THR A 9 -15.36 14.96 -30.66
C THR A 9 -16.25 16.13 -30.25
N SER A 10 -17.37 15.88 -29.54
CA SER A 10 -18.35 16.91 -29.15
C SER A 10 -18.10 17.52 -27.77
N ASN A 11 -17.22 16.94 -26.94
CA ASN A 11 -16.97 17.47 -25.60
C ASN A 11 -15.49 17.32 -25.15
N PRO A 12 -14.69 18.40 -25.18
CA PRO A 12 -13.30 18.38 -24.70
C PRO A 12 -13.15 18.02 -23.21
N PHE A 13 -14.22 18.11 -22.40
CA PHE A 13 -14.22 17.65 -21.01
C PHE A 13 -14.29 16.12 -20.87
N ALA A 14 -14.62 15.38 -21.93
CA ALA A 14 -14.61 13.91 -21.92
C ALA A 14 -13.19 13.36 -21.71
N ALA A 15 -12.18 13.96 -22.36
CA ALA A 15 -10.78 13.60 -22.16
C ALA A 15 -10.26 13.96 -20.76
N LEU A 16 -10.79 15.01 -20.13
CA LEU A 16 -10.47 15.32 -18.73
C LEU A 16 -11.09 14.27 -17.80
N THR A 17 -12.32 13.83 -18.06
CA THR A 17 -13.03 12.84 -17.24
C THR A 17 -12.32 11.47 -17.23
N THR A 18 -11.72 11.06 -18.35
CA THR A 18 -10.97 9.80 -18.44
C THR A 18 -9.66 9.80 -17.64
N VAL A 19 -9.06 10.97 -17.41
CA VAL A 19 -7.80 11.12 -16.65
C VAL A 19 -8.06 11.36 -15.16
N VAL A 20 -9.22 11.91 -14.78
CA VAL A 20 -9.58 12.21 -13.39
C VAL A 20 -9.55 10.96 -12.50
N ALA A 21 -10.16 9.86 -12.93
CA ALA A 21 -10.23 8.65 -12.11
C ALA A 21 -8.84 8.06 -11.77
N PRO A 22 -7.94 7.84 -12.75
CA PRO A 22 -6.56 7.45 -12.45
C PRO A 22 -5.81 8.46 -11.58
N ALA A 23 -5.97 9.77 -11.82
CA ALA A 23 -5.25 10.81 -11.07
C ALA A 23 -5.64 10.82 -9.57
N VAL A 24 -6.92 10.66 -9.25
CA VAL A 24 -7.39 10.56 -7.87
C VAL A 24 -6.83 9.31 -7.19
N LEU A 25 -6.84 8.17 -7.90
CA LEU A 25 -6.31 6.91 -7.36
C LEU A 25 -4.79 6.96 -7.15
N THR A 26 -4.03 7.58 -8.05
CA THR A 26 -2.57 7.75 -7.86
C THR A 26 -2.25 8.64 -6.67
N ASN A 27 -3.06 9.69 -6.44
CA ASN A 27 -2.90 10.55 -5.26
C ASN A 27 -3.21 9.80 -3.97
N ALA A 28 -4.31 9.04 -3.93
CA ALA A 28 -4.66 8.20 -2.79
C ALA A 28 -3.57 7.18 -2.48
N CYS A 29 -3.07 6.46 -3.50
CA CYS A 29 -1.96 5.52 -3.35
C CYS A 29 -0.69 6.20 -2.84
N SER A 30 -0.37 7.41 -3.30
CA SER A 30 0.80 8.15 -2.82
C SER A 30 0.72 8.47 -1.32
N VAL A 31 -0.46 8.88 -0.85
CA VAL A 31 -0.70 9.12 0.59
C VAL A 31 -0.56 7.83 1.39
N LEU A 32 -1.11 6.72 0.89
CA LEU A 32 -0.98 5.41 1.54
C LEU A 32 0.48 4.93 1.58
N CYS A 33 1.23 5.07 0.48
CA CYS A 33 2.66 4.77 0.42
C CYS A 33 3.44 5.58 1.45
N LEU A 34 3.20 6.89 1.52
CA LEU A 34 3.88 7.77 2.49
C LEU A 34 3.55 7.37 3.94
N GLY A 35 2.27 7.13 4.23
CA GLY A 35 1.82 6.65 5.54
C GLY A 35 2.47 5.31 5.93
N THR A 36 2.63 4.40 4.97
CA THR A 36 3.27 3.10 5.17
C THR A 36 4.78 3.24 5.37
N ALA A 37 5.45 4.07 4.56
CA ALA A 37 6.89 4.33 4.69
C ALA A 37 7.23 4.92 6.07
N ASN A 38 6.43 5.86 6.56
CA ASN A 38 6.58 6.42 7.91
C ASN A 38 6.41 5.37 9.01
N ARG A 39 5.50 4.40 8.83
CA ARG A 39 5.34 3.27 9.79
C ARG A 39 6.56 2.35 9.75
N ILE A 40 7.09 2.05 8.56
CA ILE A 40 8.29 1.23 8.40
C ILE A 40 9.48 1.88 9.10
N ALA A 41 9.69 3.18 8.91
CA ALA A 41 10.77 3.92 9.58
C ALA A 41 10.70 3.72 11.10
N ARG A 42 9.53 3.94 11.70
CA ARG A 42 9.33 3.71 13.15
C ARG A 42 9.61 2.28 13.59
N VAL A 43 9.19 1.28 12.82
CA VAL A 43 9.45 -0.13 13.14
C VAL A 43 10.94 -0.46 13.04
N VAL A 44 11.64 0.10 12.04
CA VAL A 44 13.09 -0.06 11.87
C VAL A 44 13.85 0.63 13.01
N ASP A 45 13.48 1.86 13.36
CA ASP A 45 14.09 2.60 14.46
C ASP A 45 13.91 1.85 15.77
N ARG A 46 12.69 1.38 16.07
CA ARG A 46 12.41 0.57 17.26
C ARG A 46 13.18 -0.75 17.25
N SER A 47 13.33 -1.40 16.09
CA SER A 47 14.12 -2.61 15.96
C SER A 47 15.61 -2.38 16.22
N ARG A 48 16.14 -1.21 15.87
CA ARG A 48 17.53 -0.83 16.16
C ARG A 48 17.74 -0.58 17.65
N GLU A 49 16.81 0.13 18.29
CA GLU A 49 16.84 0.34 19.74
C GLU A 49 16.84 -0.99 20.52
N VAL A 50 15.89 -1.88 20.19
CA VAL A 50 15.78 -3.20 20.84
C VAL A 50 17.02 -4.06 20.58
N ALA A 51 17.59 -3.99 19.37
CA ALA A 51 18.83 -4.69 19.06
C ALA A 51 20.03 -4.16 19.85
N ALA A 52 20.13 -2.85 20.07
CA ALA A 52 21.18 -2.26 20.91
C ALA A 52 21.03 -2.72 22.37
N GLU A 53 19.80 -2.72 22.90
CA GLU A 53 19.52 -3.22 24.26
C GLU A 53 19.88 -4.71 24.41
N PHE A 54 19.66 -5.53 23.36
CA PHE A 54 20.06 -6.93 23.35
C PHE A 54 21.56 -7.16 23.59
N GLU A 55 22.41 -6.29 23.04
CA GLU A 55 23.87 -6.40 23.17
C GLU A 55 24.34 -6.13 24.61
N GLU A 56 23.63 -5.27 25.33
CA GLU A 56 23.94 -4.87 26.71
C GLU A 56 23.35 -5.84 27.76
N LEU A 57 22.37 -6.67 27.38
CA LEU A 57 21.66 -7.55 28.32
C LEU A 57 22.41 -8.85 28.65
N PRO A 58 22.43 -9.28 29.93
CA PRO A 58 22.88 -10.61 30.33
C PRO A 58 22.05 -11.72 29.65
N PRO A 59 22.63 -12.92 29.43
CA PRO A 59 21.97 -14.02 28.72
C PRO A 59 20.58 -14.38 29.26
N GLU A 60 20.40 -14.28 30.57
CA GLU A 60 19.15 -14.61 31.28
C GLU A 60 17.99 -13.66 30.98
N GLN A 61 18.28 -12.44 30.50
CA GLN A 61 17.28 -11.40 30.22
C GLN A 61 17.00 -11.23 28.72
N ARG A 62 17.80 -11.88 27.86
CA ARG A 62 17.72 -11.77 26.40
C ARG A 62 16.41 -12.30 25.82
N GLY A 63 15.77 -13.28 26.44
CA GLY A 63 14.55 -13.91 25.92
C GLY A 63 13.38 -12.93 25.67
N ARG A 64 13.25 -11.88 26.49
CA ARG A 64 12.24 -10.82 26.27
C ARG A 64 12.57 -9.91 25.09
N CYS A 65 13.84 -9.69 24.84
CA CYS A 65 14.31 -8.86 23.74
C CYS A 65 14.17 -9.61 22.40
N GLU A 66 14.46 -10.92 22.39
CA GLU A 66 14.26 -11.79 21.23
C GLU A 66 12.79 -11.85 20.78
N SER A 67 11.85 -11.98 21.74
CA SER A 67 10.42 -12.02 21.43
C SER A 67 9.91 -10.69 20.86
N GLN A 68 10.35 -9.55 21.41
CA GLN A 68 10.05 -8.23 20.88
C GLN A 68 10.58 -8.05 19.45
N LEU A 69 11.83 -8.46 19.21
CA LEU A 69 12.47 -8.36 17.90
C LEU A 69 11.78 -9.26 16.86
N ALA A 70 11.30 -10.44 17.26
CA ALA A 70 10.50 -11.32 16.40
C ALA A 70 9.17 -10.66 15.99
N GLY A 71 8.49 -10.01 16.93
CA GLY A 71 7.27 -9.24 16.65
C GLY A 71 7.49 -8.08 15.70
N LEU A 72 8.53 -7.28 15.93
CA LEU A 72 8.92 -6.16 15.06
C LEU A 72 9.24 -6.64 13.64
N ARG A 73 9.94 -7.77 13.49
CA ARG A 73 10.22 -8.37 12.17
C ARG A 73 8.95 -8.80 11.45
N GLN A 74 7.98 -9.40 12.13
CA GLN A 74 6.71 -9.79 11.51
C GLN A 74 5.94 -8.57 11.00
N ARG A 75 5.86 -7.51 11.82
CA ARG A 75 5.21 -6.25 11.44
C ARG A 75 5.92 -5.58 10.27
N ALA A 76 7.25 -5.54 10.28
CA ALA A 76 8.04 -5.02 9.17
C ALA A 76 7.73 -5.74 7.86
N LYS A 77 7.64 -7.08 7.87
CA LYS A 77 7.30 -7.87 6.67
C LYS A 77 5.94 -7.48 6.09
N LEU A 78 4.92 -7.35 6.92
CA LEU A 78 3.58 -6.93 6.47
C LEU A 78 3.60 -5.53 5.87
N LEU A 79 4.29 -4.58 6.51
CA LEU A 79 4.41 -3.22 6.00
C LEU A 79 5.16 -3.17 4.66
N PHE A 80 6.27 -3.90 4.52
CA PHE A 80 7.01 -3.95 3.25
C PHE A 80 6.18 -4.60 2.14
N PHE A 81 5.44 -5.66 2.43
CA PHE A 81 4.58 -6.31 1.44
C PHE A 81 3.43 -5.38 1.01
N SER A 82 2.80 -4.70 1.98
CA SER A 82 1.78 -3.67 1.72
C SER A 82 2.34 -2.55 0.84
N LEU A 83 3.52 -2.02 1.18
CA LEU A 83 4.17 -0.93 0.44
C LEU A 83 4.47 -1.34 -1.01
N ARG A 84 4.95 -2.56 -1.24
CA ARG A 84 5.21 -3.09 -2.59
C ARG A 84 3.92 -3.18 -3.42
N LEU A 85 2.82 -3.65 -2.82
CA LEU A 85 1.51 -3.70 -3.48
C LEU A 85 0.98 -2.30 -3.81
N LEU A 86 1.14 -1.34 -2.91
CA LEU A 86 0.73 0.05 -3.15
C LEU A 86 1.54 0.70 -4.29
N TYR A 87 2.85 0.48 -4.34
CA TYR A 87 3.67 0.94 -5.47
C TYR A 87 3.32 0.23 -6.79
N ALA A 88 3.05 -1.08 -6.76
CA ALA A 88 2.59 -1.80 -7.94
C ALA A 88 1.24 -1.25 -8.45
N SER A 89 0.33 -0.93 -7.53
CA SER A 89 -0.98 -0.36 -7.84
C SER A 89 -0.87 1.04 -8.43
N LEU A 90 0.00 1.88 -7.85
CA LEU A 90 0.33 3.21 -8.36
C LEU A 90 0.83 3.13 -9.82
N GLY A 91 1.76 2.20 -10.10
CA GLY A 91 2.24 1.94 -11.45
C GLY A 91 1.14 1.48 -12.38
N ALA A 92 0.28 0.56 -11.95
CA ALA A 92 -0.83 0.06 -12.74
C ALA A 92 -1.85 1.15 -13.11
N PHE A 93 -2.17 2.06 -12.19
CA PHE A 93 -3.01 3.23 -12.48
C PHE A 93 -2.36 4.21 -13.45
N ALA A 94 -1.06 4.47 -13.29
CA ALA A 94 -0.31 5.30 -14.24
C ALA A 94 -0.29 4.68 -15.64
N THR A 95 -0.07 3.36 -15.73
CA THR A 95 -0.15 2.62 -17.00
C THR A 95 -1.55 2.71 -17.60
N ALA A 96 -2.60 2.49 -16.82
CA ALA A 96 -3.98 2.60 -17.31
C ALA A 96 -4.27 3.99 -17.87
N ALA A 97 -3.83 5.06 -17.18
CA ALA A 97 -3.98 6.44 -17.64
C ALA A 97 -3.23 6.69 -18.96
N LEU A 98 -1.95 6.34 -19.03
CA LEU A 98 -1.12 6.56 -20.23
C LEU A 98 -1.64 5.77 -21.43
N VAL A 99 -1.98 4.48 -21.23
CA VAL A 99 -2.53 3.63 -22.28
C VAL A 99 -3.89 4.16 -22.75
N SER A 100 -4.73 4.67 -21.86
CA SER A 100 -6.00 5.29 -22.24
C SER A 100 -5.81 6.54 -23.10
N VAL A 101 -4.83 7.40 -22.78
CA VAL A 101 -4.52 8.60 -23.57
C VAL A 101 -3.96 8.22 -24.94
N ILE A 102 -3.04 7.25 -25.00
CA ILE A 102 -2.48 6.75 -26.26
C ILE A 102 -3.57 6.08 -27.12
N GLY A 103 -4.44 5.29 -26.50
CA GLY A 103 -5.59 4.65 -27.14
C GLY A 103 -6.54 5.68 -27.75
N ALA A 104 -6.85 6.75 -27.02
CA ALA A 104 -7.67 7.85 -27.53
C ALA A 104 -6.99 8.60 -28.70
N ALA A 105 -5.69 8.85 -28.62
CA ALA A 105 -4.94 9.52 -29.69
C ALA A 105 -4.83 8.68 -30.98
N SER A 106 -4.67 7.36 -30.84
CA SER A 106 -4.56 6.42 -31.97
C SER A 106 -5.89 6.18 -32.70
N ALA A 107 -7.03 6.36 -32.02
CA ALA A 107 -8.35 6.31 -32.64
C ALA A 107 -8.52 7.38 -33.74
N SER A 108 -7.80 8.49 -33.66
CA SER A 108 -7.79 9.56 -34.68
C SER A 108 -7.09 9.16 -36.00
N PHE A 109 -6.31 8.07 -36.00
CA PHE A 109 -5.56 7.57 -37.16
C PHE A 109 -6.21 6.34 -37.83
N ASP A 110 -7.48 6.05 -37.50
CA ASP A 110 -8.29 4.95 -38.07
C ASP A 110 -7.76 3.52 -37.83
N VAL A 111 -6.87 3.35 -36.84
CA VAL A 111 -6.30 2.06 -36.44
C VAL A 111 -7.18 1.40 -35.37
N ALA A 112 -8.33 0.87 -35.77
CA ALA A 112 -9.36 0.33 -34.86
C ALA A 112 -8.87 -0.80 -33.92
N TRP A 113 -7.93 -1.63 -34.37
CA TRP A 113 -7.38 -2.72 -33.56
C TRP A 113 -6.47 -2.21 -32.44
N ALA A 114 -5.75 -1.11 -32.65
CA ALA A 114 -4.86 -0.51 -31.67
C ALA A 114 -5.65 0.16 -30.52
N ALA A 115 -6.74 0.85 -30.85
CA ALA A 115 -7.62 1.46 -29.85
C ALA A 115 -8.29 0.41 -28.96
N THR A 116 -8.75 -0.71 -29.54
CA THR A 116 -9.38 -1.82 -28.80
C THR A 116 -8.36 -2.52 -27.90
N GLY A 117 -7.15 -2.78 -28.39
CA GLY A 117 -6.07 -3.36 -27.60
C GLY A 117 -5.67 -2.46 -26.42
N ALA A 118 -5.54 -1.15 -26.66
CA ALA A 118 -5.23 -0.18 -25.62
C ALA A 118 -6.31 -0.14 -24.53
N ALA A 119 -7.60 -0.15 -24.91
CA ALA A 119 -8.69 -0.18 -23.95
C ALA A 119 -8.64 -1.44 -23.05
N ALA A 120 -8.37 -2.62 -23.64
CA ALA A 120 -8.23 -3.86 -22.89
C ALA A 120 -7.06 -3.81 -21.90
N VAL A 121 -5.89 -3.34 -22.33
CA VAL A 121 -4.71 -3.20 -21.46
C VAL A 121 -4.98 -2.19 -20.34
N ALA A 122 -5.60 -1.05 -20.64
CA ALA A 122 -5.94 -0.04 -19.64
C ALA A 122 -6.93 -0.57 -18.59
N LEU A 123 -7.93 -1.34 -19.02
CA LEU A 123 -8.89 -1.96 -18.10
C LEU A 123 -8.21 -3.00 -17.20
N LEU A 124 -7.40 -3.88 -17.76
CA LEU A 124 -6.65 -4.88 -16.98
C LEU A 124 -5.71 -4.21 -15.97
N ALA A 125 -4.94 -3.21 -16.40
CA ALA A 125 -4.08 -2.45 -15.51
C ALA A 125 -4.87 -1.73 -14.41
N GLY A 126 -5.99 -1.09 -14.74
CA GLY A 126 -6.87 -0.44 -13.77
C GLY A 126 -7.41 -1.42 -12.72
N THR A 127 -7.94 -2.57 -13.16
CA THR A 127 -8.45 -3.60 -12.25
C THR A 127 -7.37 -4.19 -11.35
N ALA A 128 -6.18 -4.46 -11.90
CA ALA A 128 -5.03 -4.92 -11.13
C ALA A 128 -4.60 -3.89 -10.08
N GLY A 129 -4.61 -2.60 -10.44
CA GLY A 129 -4.32 -1.50 -9.51
C GLY A 129 -5.33 -1.42 -8.36
N VAL A 130 -6.63 -1.56 -8.64
CA VAL A 130 -7.65 -1.57 -7.58
C VAL A 130 -7.46 -2.78 -6.66
N ALA A 131 -7.30 -3.98 -7.22
CA ALA A 131 -7.08 -5.20 -6.44
C ALA A 131 -5.83 -5.11 -5.56
N GLY A 132 -4.72 -4.59 -6.10
CA GLY A 132 -3.49 -4.37 -5.36
C GLY A 132 -3.65 -3.34 -4.23
N THR A 133 -4.41 -2.26 -4.47
CA THR A 133 -4.67 -1.22 -3.45
C THR A 133 -5.50 -1.79 -2.30
N VAL A 134 -6.56 -2.55 -2.62
CA VAL A 134 -7.40 -3.22 -1.62
C VAL A 134 -6.56 -4.20 -0.80
N THR A 135 -5.75 -5.02 -1.46
CA THR A 135 -4.88 -6.00 -0.79
C THR A 135 -3.82 -5.31 0.09
N GLY A 136 -3.22 -4.21 -0.39
CA GLY A 136 -2.29 -3.40 0.39
C GLY A 136 -2.95 -2.83 1.66
N CYS A 137 -4.17 -2.30 1.53
CA CYS A 137 -4.94 -1.78 2.66
C CYS A 137 -5.29 -2.88 3.67
N THR A 138 -5.69 -4.08 3.23
CA THR A 138 -6.03 -5.18 4.15
C THR A 138 -4.83 -5.61 4.98
N LEU A 139 -3.64 -5.71 4.37
CA LEU A 139 -2.39 -6.03 5.06
C LEU A 139 -1.99 -4.96 6.07
N MET A 140 -2.21 -3.68 5.76
CA MET A 140 -2.00 -2.60 6.72
C MET A 140 -2.94 -2.72 7.93
N VAL A 141 -4.21 -3.12 7.71
CA VAL A 141 -5.16 -3.36 8.80
C VAL A 141 -4.73 -4.55 9.65
N GLU A 142 -4.24 -5.63 9.05
CA GLU A 142 -3.69 -6.77 9.76
C GLU A 142 -2.48 -6.38 10.62
N GLU A 143 -1.57 -5.56 10.10
CA GLU A 143 -0.45 -5.04 10.88
C GLU A 143 -0.90 -4.24 12.10
N VAL A 144 -1.91 -3.36 11.93
CA VAL A 144 -2.47 -2.58 13.05
C VAL A 144 -3.10 -3.50 14.08
N ARG A 145 -3.82 -4.54 13.66
CA ARG A 145 -4.43 -5.52 14.59
C ARG A 145 -3.36 -6.26 15.39
N LEU A 146 -2.28 -6.68 14.74
CA LEU A 146 -1.15 -7.32 15.43
C LEU A 146 -0.47 -6.37 16.42
N ALA A 147 -0.27 -5.11 16.02
CA ALA A 147 0.28 -4.09 16.91
C ALA A 147 -0.59 -3.86 18.15
N LEU A 148 -1.91 -3.78 17.98
CA LEU A 148 -2.86 -3.61 19.08
C LEU A 148 -2.86 -4.84 20.01
N LYS A 149 -2.82 -6.04 19.44
CA LYS A 149 -2.76 -7.29 20.23
C LYS A 149 -1.51 -7.35 21.11
N GLN A 150 -0.35 -6.95 20.59
CA GLN A 150 0.88 -6.90 21.39
C GLN A 150 0.77 -5.90 22.54
N ILE A 151 0.22 -4.71 22.28
CA ILE A 151 0.02 -3.69 23.32
C ILE A 151 -0.95 -4.20 24.39
N SER A 152 -2.03 -4.89 24.01
CA SER A 152 -2.97 -5.46 24.99
C SER A 152 -2.33 -6.56 25.84
N GLU A 153 -1.53 -7.44 25.23
CA GLU A 153 -0.81 -8.50 25.96
C GLU A 153 0.21 -7.92 26.95
N GLU A 154 0.95 -6.87 26.54
CA GLU A 154 1.89 -6.16 27.42
C GLU A 154 1.17 -5.44 28.58
N ALA A 155 0.02 -4.83 28.32
CA ALA A 155 -0.79 -4.16 29.35
C ALA A 155 -1.37 -5.16 30.36
N GLU A 156 -1.90 -6.30 29.90
CA GLU A 156 -2.41 -7.37 30.77
C GLU A 156 -1.30 -7.99 31.63
N ALA A 157 -0.12 -8.21 31.06
CA ALA A 157 1.05 -8.67 31.81
C ALA A 157 1.49 -7.67 32.89
N ALA A 158 1.40 -6.36 32.62
CA ALA A 158 1.72 -5.32 33.60
C ALA A 158 0.68 -5.23 34.73
N MET A 159 -0.61 -5.46 34.44
CA MET A 159 -1.68 -5.46 35.45
C MET A 159 -1.66 -6.69 36.34
N THR A 160 -1.22 -7.85 35.82
CA THR A 160 -1.14 -9.12 36.57
C THR A 160 0.17 -9.30 37.33
N ALA A 161 1.20 -8.49 37.04
CA ALA A 161 2.44 -8.50 37.80
C ALA A 161 2.20 -7.94 39.22
N PRO A 162 2.51 -8.70 40.30
CA PRO A 162 2.35 -8.19 41.66
C PRO A 162 3.22 -6.94 41.84
N SER A 163 2.62 -5.89 42.41
CA SER A 163 3.26 -4.61 42.73
C SER A 163 4.60 -4.80 43.45
N ARG A 164 5.69 -4.89 42.69
CA ARG A 164 7.05 -4.97 43.21
C ARG A 164 7.62 -3.56 43.40
N LYS A 165 6.88 -2.71 44.13
CA LYS A 165 7.36 -1.41 44.63
C LYS A 165 6.67 -1.09 45.97
N ALA A 166 7.16 -1.72 47.03
CA ALA A 166 7.11 -1.22 48.40
C ALA A 166 8.08 -2.07 49.25
N SER A 167 9.38 -1.84 49.09
CA SER A 167 10.38 -2.06 50.15
C SER A 167 11.67 -1.34 49.82
#